data_AF-A0A1X0NFR5-F1
#
_entry.id   AF-A0A1X0NFR5-F1
#
_cell.length_a   1.000
_cell.length_b   1.000
_cell.length_c   1.000
_cell.angle_alpha   90.00
_cell.angle_beta   90.00
_cell.angle_gamma   90.00
#
_symmetry.space_group_name_H-M   'P 1'
#
loop_
_entity.id
_entity.type
_entity.pdbx_description
1 polymer ?
#
loop_
_entity_poly.entity_id
_entity_poly.type
_entity_poly.pdbx_seq_one_letter_code
_entity_poly.pdbx_strand_id
1 'polypeptide(L)'
;MSMLSCRVLCLLAIVFCCVGVAHAAAAAAPGHNVYLEQVKEKAKETLRLKEECVKVTNAAREAAHAAQEFVDTTQVNLETIAADPEEVEKTKSKGDELSDKATKAAEKAKELANKTTTSAKETEKNDFCFASDEVSTARQAVKDAQNAVQAAIAAGDLAHASVNKVKDVLQKLDAAVAAAKEKEKEKQVEPQPQPQEQTKDPSLGEQQGHTEGNQAEQTQEKQKEKQKQHYRSTVTINIHGDNLDALLNGAANNSGMALNDGSSSPALLRVPLLLLLLLSVLGCMAVC
;
A
#
# COMPACT_ATOMS: atom_id res chain seq x y z
N MET A 1 -8.16 -43.11 76.23
CA MET A 1 -9.16 -42.17 75.70
C MET A 1 -8.75 -40.75 76.07
N SER A 2 -8.00 -40.07 75.20
CA SER A 2 -7.81 -38.61 75.27
C SER A 2 -8.24 -38.04 73.92
N MET A 3 -9.55 -38.06 73.65
CA MET A 3 -10.11 -37.53 72.40
C MET A 3 -10.35 -36.01 72.46
N LEU A 4 -10.17 -35.36 73.62
CA LEU A 4 -10.42 -33.93 73.77
C LEU A 4 -9.32 -33.04 73.15
N SER A 5 -8.05 -33.45 73.18
CA SER A 5 -6.94 -32.61 72.67
C SER A 5 -6.94 -32.50 71.14
N CYS A 6 -7.40 -33.53 70.44
CA CYS A 6 -7.44 -33.54 68.97
C CYS A 6 -8.48 -32.56 68.41
N ARG A 7 -9.66 -32.47 69.04
CA ARG A 7 -10.73 -31.54 68.61
C ARG A 7 -10.36 -30.07 68.80
N VAL A 8 -9.64 -29.74 69.88
CA VAL A 8 -9.21 -28.35 70.15
C VAL A 8 -8.12 -27.89 69.16
N LEU A 9 -7.19 -28.78 68.79
CA LEU A 9 -6.14 -28.45 67.82
C LEU A 9 -6.70 -28.29 66.39
N CYS A 10 -7.68 -29.11 65.98
CA CYS A 10 -8.35 -28.94 64.69
C CYS A 10 -9.12 -27.62 64.58
N LEU A 11 -9.83 -27.22 65.63
CA LEU A 11 -10.53 -25.93 65.65
C LEU A 11 -9.56 -24.74 65.61
N LEU A 12 -8.44 -24.81 66.33
CA LEU A 12 -7.39 -23.79 66.27
C LEU A 12 -6.75 -23.68 64.88
N ALA A 13 -6.52 -24.81 64.20
CA ALA A 13 -6.00 -24.82 62.83
C ALA A 13 -6.97 -24.19 61.83
N ILE A 14 -8.29 -24.45 61.97
CA ILE A 14 -9.32 -23.81 61.14
C ILE A 14 -9.35 -22.30 61.40
N VAL A 15 -9.29 -21.85 62.66
CA VAL A 15 -9.25 -20.42 62.99
C VAL A 15 -7.97 -19.75 62.46
N PHE A 16 -6.80 -20.37 62.59
CA PHE A 16 -5.55 -19.83 62.02
C PHE A 16 -5.56 -19.81 60.48
N CYS A 17 -6.19 -20.82 59.85
CA CYS A 17 -6.37 -20.86 58.40
C CYS A 17 -7.33 -19.77 57.92
N CYS A 18 -8.44 -19.53 58.63
CA CYS A 18 -9.41 -18.49 58.30
C CYS A 18 -8.88 -17.07 58.54
N VAL A 19 -8.06 -16.85 59.58
CA VAL A 19 -7.46 -15.53 59.86
C VAL A 19 -6.28 -15.23 58.91
N GLY A 20 -5.57 -16.26 58.42
CA GLY A 20 -4.49 -16.12 57.44
C GLY A 20 -4.95 -15.75 56.02
N VAL A 21 -6.13 -16.22 55.58
CA VAL A 21 -6.65 -15.94 54.23
C VAL A 21 -7.19 -14.50 54.10
N ALA A 22 -7.65 -13.88 55.19
CA ALA A 22 -8.20 -12.52 55.14
C ALA A 22 -7.16 -11.42 54.86
N HIS A 23 -5.88 -11.64 55.18
CA HIS A 23 -4.80 -10.67 54.93
C HIS A 23 -4.13 -10.82 53.55
N ALA A 24 -4.33 -11.94 52.84
CA ALA A 24 -3.77 -12.15 51.51
C ALA A 24 -4.48 -11.31 50.42
N ALA A 25 -5.77 -11.01 50.60
CA ALA A 25 -6.54 -10.19 49.67
C ALA A 25 -6.24 -8.67 49.79
N ALA A 26 -5.81 -8.21 50.96
CA ALA A 26 -5.48 -6.80 51.20
C ALA A 26 -4.06 -6.42 50.76
N ALA A 27 -3.20 -7.41 50.48
CA ALA A 27 -1.86 -7.21 49.94
C ALA A 27 -1.84 -7.24 48.39
N ALA A 28 -2.97 -6.93 47.74
CA ALA A 28 -2.99 -6.59 46.32
C ALA A 28 -2.00 -5.44 46.10
N ALA A 29 -0.83 -5.77 45.56
CA ALA A 29 0.31 -4.89 45.48
C ALA A 29 -0.10 -3.56 44.82
N PRO A 30 0.13 -2.40 45.47
CA PRO A 30 -0.28 -1.08 44.95
C PRO A 30 0.24 -0.74 43.54
N GLY A 31 1.19 -1.52 43.00
CA GLY A 31 1.78 -1.33 41.68
C GLY A 31 0.95 -1.84 40.49
N HIS A 32 -0.06 -2.70 40.69
CA HIS A 32 -0.78 -3.32 39.56
C HIS A 32 -1.58 -2.30 38.73
N ASN A 33 -2.26 -1.35 39.39
CA ASN A 33 -3.07 -0.35 38.70
C ASN A 33 -2.21 0.64 37.91
N VAL A 34 -1.05 1.03 38.45
CA VAL A 34 -0.11 1.94 37.76
C VAL A 34 0.37 1.33 36.45
N TYR A 35 0.67 0.03 36.46
CA TYR A 35 1.12 -0.68 35.28
C TYR A 35 0.03 -0.81 34.21
N LEU A 36 -1.20 -1.16 34.61
CA LEU A 36 -2.33 -1.25 33.68
C LEU A 36 -2.61 0.08 32.97
N GLU A 37 -2.52 1.20 33.69
CA GLU A 37 -2.69 2.52 33.08
C GLU A 37 -1.55 2.84 32.09
N GLN A 38 -0.31 2.46 32.39
CA GLN A 38 0.80 2.60 31.42
C GLN A 38 0.58 1.77 30.14
N VAL A 39 0.11 0.53 30.27
CA VAL A 39 -0.23 -0.33 29.12
C VAL A 39 -1.34 0.31 28.28
N LYS A 40 -2.39 0.83 28.91
CA LYS A 40 -3.49 1.51 28.20
C LYS A 40 -3.03 2.74 27.45
N GLU A 41 -2.22 3.60 28.08
CA GLU A 41 -1.70 4.80 27.42
C GLU A 41 -0.78 4.46 26.24
N LYS A 42 0.07 3.43 26.37
CA LYS A 42 0.91 2.95 25.27
C LYS A 42 0.11 2.31 24.13
N ALA A 43 -0.95 1.57 24.45
CA ALA A 43 -1.86 1.05 23.44
C ALA A 43 -2.59 2.17 22.68
N LYS A 44 -3.04 3.24 23.36
CA LYS A 44 -3.62 4.42 22.72
C LYS A 44 -2.62 5.14 21.81
N GLU A 45 -1.39 5.33 22.27
CA GLU A 45 -0.31 5.91 21.46
C GLU A 45 -0.05 5.07 20.20
N THR A 46 0.01 3.74 20.35
CA THR A 46 0.18 2.78 19.25
C THR A 46 -0.96 2.88 18.23
N LEU A 47 -2.21 2.97 18.70
CA LEU A 47 -3.39 3.14 17.81
C LEU A 47 -3.36 4.47 17.05
N ARG A 48 -2.94 5.56 17.71
CA ARG A 48 -2.77 6.86 17.02
C ARG A 48 -1.72 6.75 15.92
N LEU A 49 -0.56 6.14 16.23
CA LEU A 49 0.52 5.95 15.25
C LEU A 49 0.11 5.03 14.09
N LYS A 50 -0.71 4.00 14.35
CA LYS A 50 -1.34 3.18 13.30
C LYS A 50 -2.15 4.04 12.32
N GLU A 51 -3.00 4.94 12.80
CA GLU A 51 -3.81 5.81 11.94
C GLU A 51 -2.94 6.73 11.08
N GLU A 52 -1.87 7.29 11.66
CA GLU A 52 -0.93 8.09 10.89
C GLU A 52 -0.17 7.24 9.85
N CYS A 53 0.20 5.99 10.17
CA CYS A 53 0.75 5.03 9.20
C CYS A 53 -0.19 4.81 8.01
N VAL A 54 -1.49 4.66 8.24
CA VAL A 54 -2.48 4.52 7.17
C VAL A 54 -2.51 5.77 6.27
N LYS A 55 -2.45 6.97 6.85
CA LYS A 55 -2.42 8.24 6.09
C LYS A 55 -1.18 8.34 5.20
N VAL A 56 0.01 8.04 5.73
CA VAL A 56 1.25 8.11 4.94
C VAL A 56 1.35 6.97 3.92
N THR A 57 0.75 5.81 4.20
CA THR A 57 0.63 4.71 3.23
C THR A 57 -0.15 5.17 2.00
N ASN A 58 -1.31 5.82 2.20
CA ASN A 58 -2.12 6.32 1.10
C ASN A 58 -1.40 7.40 0.30
N ALA A 59 -0.75 8.36 0.97
CA ALA A 59 0.04 9.39 0.31
C ALA A 59 1.19 8.81 -0.53
N ALA A 60 1.90 7.79 -0.01
CA ALA A 60 2.96 7.11 -0.77
C ALA A 60 2.41 6.36 -1.99
N ARG A 61 1.26 5.69 -1.87
CA ARG A 61 0.58 5.03 -3.00
C ARG A 61 0.13 6.04 -4.05
N GLU A 62 -0.51 7.14 -3.66
CA GLU A 62 -0.94 8.19 -4.58
C GLU A 62 0.25 8.78 -5.34
N ALA A 63 1.35 9.08 -4.64
CA ALA A 63 2.57 9.59 -5.27
C ALA A 63 3.19 8.56 -6.24
N ALA A 64 3.20 7.27 -5.88
CA ALA A 64 3.66 6.21 -6.75
C ALA A 64 2.80 6.06 -8.02
N HIS A 65 1.48 6.10 -7.87
CA HIS A 65 0.55 6.02 -9.00
C HIS A 65 0.71 7.21 -9.96
N ALA A 66 0.81 8.43 -9.44
CA ALA A 66 1.05 9.62 -10.26
C ALA A 66 2.38 9.55 -11.03
N ALA A 67 3.45 9.06 -10.38
CA ALA A 67 4.73 8.84 -11.02
C ALA A 67 4.65 7.76 -12.13
N GLN A 68 3.92 6.66 -11.89
CA GLN A 68 3.73 5.61 -12.89
C GLN A 68 2.91 6.10 -14.10
N GLU A 69 1.82 6.83 -13.87
CA GLU A 69 1.01 7.42 -14.94
C GLU A 69 1.82 8.38 -15.81
N PHE A 70 2.70 9.17 -15.19
CA PHE A 70 3.65 10.03 -15.90
C PHE A 70 4.62 9.21 -16.76
N VAL A 71 5.17 8.12 -16.24
CA VAL A 71 6.05 7.22 -17.00
C VAL A 71 5.34 6.66 -18.22
N ASP A 72 4.14 6.12 -18.04
CA ASP A 72 3.36 5.49 -19.11
C ASP A 72 3.00 6.51 -20.20
N THR A 73 2.54 7.70 -19.79
CA THR A 73 2.18 8.80 -20.70
C THR A 73 3.39 9.32 -21.48
N THR A 74 4.52 9.49 -20.80
CA THR A 74 5.75 10.00 -21.43
C THR A 74 6.32 8.98 -22.41
N GLN A 75 6.27 7.69 -22.07
CA GLN A 75 6.76 6.63 -22.94
C GLN A 75 5.93 6.51 -24.22
N VAL A 76 4.61 6.66 -24.16
CA VAL A 76 3.73 6.64 -25.34
C VAL A 76 3.99 7.85 -26.25
N ASN A 77 4.26 9.01 -25.68
CA ASN A 77 4.43 10.26 -26.43
C ASN A 77 5.90 10.65 -26.65
N LEU A 78 6.84 9.72 -26.44
CA LEU A 78 8.27 10.02 -26.36
C LEU A 78 8.80 10.76 -27.59
N GLU A 79 8.47 10.28 -28.79
CA GLU A 79 8.92 10.88 -30.05
C GLU A 79 8.28 12.25 -30.29
N THR A 80 7.00 12.41 -29.94
CA THR A 80 6.28 13.68 -30.08
C THR A 80 6.83 14.73 -29.14
N ILE A 81 7.07 14.37 -27.87
CA ILE A 81 7.68 15.26 -26.89
C ILE A 81 9.09 15.61 -27.33
N ALA A 82 9.90 14.64 -27.78
CA ALA A 82 11.29 14.88 -28.17
C ALA A 82 11.46 15.83 -29.38
N ALA A 83 10.43 15.99 -30.20
CA ALA A 83 10.42 16.91 -31.33
C ALA A 83 10.10 18.37 -30.94
N ASP A 84 9.62 18.62 -29.71
CA ASP A 84 9.22 19.94 -29.22
C ASP A 84 10.04 20.33 -27.96
N PRO A 85 11.01 21.26 -28.08
CA PRO A 85 11.85 21.68 -26.96
C PRO A 85 11.07 22.20 -25.74
N GLU A 86 9.93 22.85 -25.94
CA GLU A 86 9.13 23.40 -24.83
C GLU A 86 8.46 22.28 -24.03
N GLU A 87 7.88 21.29 -24.72
CA GLU A 87 7.29 20.12 -24.06
C GLU A 87 8.35 19.21 -23.40
N VAL A 88 9.60 19.16 -23.91
CA VAL A 88 10.72 18.48 -23.24
C VAL A 88 11.00 19.10 -21.87
N GLU A 89 11.18 20.43 -21.80
CA GLU A 89 11.49 21.12 -20.54
C GLU A 89 10.36 20.95 -19.52
N LYS A 90 9.11 21.12 -19.95
CA LYS A 90 7.92 20.90 -19.13
C LYS A 90 7.80 19.46 -18.63
N THR A 91 8.07 18.48 -19.48
CA THR A 91 8.03 17.05 -19.12
C THR A 91 9.10 16.73 -18.08
N LYS A 92 10.33 17.23 -18.25
CA LYS A 92 11.41 17.06 -17.27
C LYS A 92 11.07 17.68 -15.92
N SER A 93 10.63 18.94 -15.92
CA SER A 93 10.26 19.64 -14.68
C SER A 93 9.15 18.90 -13.92
N LYS A 94 8.12 18.42 -14.63
CA LYS A 94 7.05 17.60 -14.04
C LYS A 94 7.58 16.26 -13.50
N GLY A 95 8.49 15.60 -14.22
CA GLY A 95 9.12 14.36 -13.78
C GLY A 95 9.95 14.54 -12.50
N ASP A 96 10.71 15.63 -12.40
CA ASP A 96 11.47 15.98 -11.20
C ASP A 96 10.53 16.27 -10.01
N GLU A 97 9.45 17.03 -10.23
CA GLU A 97 8.45 17.32 -9.20
C GLU A 97 7.79 16.04 -8.64
N LEU A 98 7.40 15.12 -9.53
CA LEU A 98 6.82 13.83 -9.13
C LEU A 98 7.83 12.95 -8.39
N SER A 99 9.09 12.95 -8.84
CA SER A 99 10.18 12.22 -8.18
C SER A 99 10.41 12.72 -6.75
N ASP A 100 10.41 14.04 -6.55
CA ASP A 100 10.54 14.66 -5.24
C ASP A 100 9.36 14.33 -4.32
N LYS A 101 8.13 14.39 -4.84
CA LYS A 101 6.92 14.04 -4.09
C LYS A 101 6.93 12.58 -3.64
N ALA A 102 7.23 11.66 -4.55
CA ALA A 102 7.31 10.22 -4.24
C ALA A 102 8.44 9.91 -3.25
N THR A 103 9.60 10.55 -3.39
CA THR A 103 10.72 10.41 -2.44
C THR A 103 10.32 10.86 -1.03
N LYS A 104 9.77 12.06 -0.90
CA LYS A 104 9.31 12.60 0.40
C LYS A 104 8.23 11.72 1.03
N ALA A 105 7.29 11.19 0.24
CA ALA A 105 6.24 10.30 0.73
C ALA A 105 6.82 8.96 1.23
N ALA A 106 7.78 8.39 0.49
CA ALA A 106 8.48 7.16 0.90
C ALA A 106 9.27 7.34 2.21
N GLU A 107 10.02 8.43 2.34
CA GLU A 107 10.78 8.74 3.56
C GLU A 107 9.87 8.90 4.77
N LYS A 108 8.76 9.63 4.62
CA LYS A 108 7.78 9.83 5.69
C LYS A 108 7.10 8.52 6.10
N ALA A 109 6.78 7.64 5.13
CA ALA A 109 6.23 6.32 5.41
C ALA A 109 7.22 5.46 6.22
N LYS A 110 8.51 5.48 5.86
CA LYS A 110 9.56 4.76 6.56
C LYS A 110 9.81 5.30 7.98
N GLU A 111 9.86 6.62 8.15
CA GLU A 111 10.04 7.24 9.46
C GLU A 111 8.91 6.86 10.43
N LEU A 112 7.66 6.92 9.96
CA LEU A 112 6.51 6.64 10.78
C LEU A 112 6.34 5.14 11.07
N ALA A 113 6.69 4.29 10.11
CA ALA A 113 6.79 2.86 10.30
C ALA A 113 7.77 2.49 11.43
N ASN A 114 8.94 3.14 11.48
CA ASN A 114 9.92 2.94 12.54
C ASN A 114 9.41 3.41 13.91
N LYS A 115 8.79 4.60 13.99
CA LYS A 115 8.18 5.11 15.22
C LYS A 115 7.10 4.17 15.75
N THR A 116 6.22 3.70 14.88
CA THR A 116 5.13 2.78 15.20
C THR A 116 5.66 1.43 15.67
N THR A 117 6.71 0.91 15.02
CA THR A 117 7.37 -0.34 15.44
C THR A 117 7.96 -0.23 16.84
N THR A 118 8.60 0.89 17.18
CA THR A 118 9.15 1.11 18.54
C THR A 118 8.03 1.16 19.58
N SER A 119 6.96 1.91 19.32
CA SER A 119 5.80 2.01 20.23
C SER A 119 5.11 0.65 20.43
N ALA A 120 4.96 -0.14 19.36
CA ALA A 120 4.42 -1.49 19.42
C ALA A 120 5.29 -2.43 20.29
N LYS A 121 6.62 -2.37 20.14
CA LYS A 121 7.56 -3.15 20.97
C LYS A 121 7.54 -2.75 22.44
N GLU A 122 7.38 -1.46 22.74
CA GLU A 122 7.21 -0.98 24.13
C GLU A 122 5.90 -1.51 24.73
N THR A 123 4.83 -1.55 23.94
CA THR A 123 3.54 -2.10 24.36
C THR A 123 3.63 -3.61 24.63
N GLU A 124 4.29 -4.38 23.76
CA GLU A 124 4.51 -5.83 23.94
C GLU A 124 5.35 -6.17 25.18
N LYS A 125 6.41 -5.40 25.46
CA LYS A 125 7.24 -5.61 26.65
C LYS A 125 6.43 -5.48 27.94
N ASN A 126 5.42 -4.61 27.92
CA ASN A 126 4.52 -4.40 29.05
C ASN A 126 3.35 -5.42 29.10
N ASP A 127 3.32 -6.43 28.23
CA ASP A 127 2.19 -7.35 28.15
C ASP A 127 2.39 -8.66 28.96
N PHE A 128 3.62 -8.97 29.37
CA PHE A 128 4.03 -10.35 29.68
C PHE A 128 3.47 -10.96 31.00
N CYS A 129 2.68 -10.25 31.80
CA CYS A 129 2.34 -10.71 33.17
C CYS A 129 0.85 -10.92 33.48
N PHE A 130 -0.09 -10.56 32.59
CA PHE A 130 -1.52 -10.54 32.97
C PHE A 130 -2.45 -11.17 31.93
N ALA A 131 -3.33 -12.04 32.38
CA ALA A 131 -4.43 -12.58 31.57
C ALA A 131 -5.70 -11.75 31.83
N SER A 132 -5.72 -10.50 31.36
CA SER A 132 -6.89 -9.62 31.44
C SER A 132 -7.40 -9.24 30.05
N ASP A 133 -8.67 -8.84 29.96
CA ASP A 133 -9.28 -8.41 28.69
C ASP A 133 -8.57 -7.17 28.12
N GLU A 134 -8.02 -6.31 28.97
CA GLU A 134 -7.24 -5.13 28.55
C GLU A 134 -5.95 -5.51 27.83
N VAL A 135 -5.26 -6.56 28.29
CA VAL A 135 -4.08 -7.14 27.62
C VAL A 135 -4.43 -7.64 26.22
N SER A 136 -5.60 -8.28 26.06
CA SER A 136 -6.05 -8.72 24.73
C SER A 136 -6.26 -7.54 23.77
N THR A 137 -6.78 -6.42 24.27
CA THR A 137 -6.98 -5.19 23.49
C THR A 137 -5.64 -4.56 23.09
N ALA A 138 -4.67 -4.49 24.01
CA ALA A 138 -3.32 -4.00 23.73
C ALA A 138 -2.60 -4.87 22.68
N ARG A 139 -2.69 -6.20 22.79
CA ARG A 139 -2.16 -7.12 21.77
C ARG A 139 -2.79 -6.90 20.40
N GLN A 140 -4.10 -6.67 20.33
CA GLN A 140 -4.77 -6.41 19.07
C GLN A 140 -4.30 -5.08 18.46
N ALA A 141 -4.15 -4.02 19.28
CA ALA A 141 -3.61 -2.75 18.84
C ALA A 141 -2.19 -2.88 18.26
N VAL A 142 -1.32 -3.67 18.89
CA VAL A 142 0.02 -3.99 18.40
C VAL A 142 -0.02 -4.69 17.04
N LYS A 143 -0.83 -5.75 16.90
CA LYS A 143 -0.97 -6.49 15.62
C LYS A 143 -1.46 -5.59 14.50
N ASP A 144 -2.48 -4.78 14.78
CA ASP A 144 -3.02 -3.82 13.83
C ASP A 144 -1.97 -2.78 13.40
N ALA A 145 -1.18 -2.28 14.35
CA ALA A 145 -0.11 -1.34 14.08
C ALA A 145 1.01 -1.97 13.27
N GLN A 146 1.40 -3.22 13.54
CA GLN A 146 2.38 -3.97 12.75
C GLN A 146 1.90 -4.18 11.31
N ASN A 147 0.62 -4.51 11.10
CA ASN A 147 0.05 -4.59 9.76
C ASN A 147 0.11 -3.24 9.01
N ALA A 148 -0.19 -2.14 9.71
CA ALA A 148 -0.07 -0.79 9.14
C ALA A 148 1.38 -0.41 8.82
N VAL A 149 2.34 -0.81 9.65
CA VAL A 149 3.79 -0.65 9.41
C VAL A 149 4.20 -1.36 8.12
N GLN A 150 3.81 -2.63 7.94
CA GLN A 150 4.16 -3.39 6.73
C GLN A 150 3.56 -2.75 5.47
N ALA A 151 2.32 -2.29 5.56
CA ALA A 151 1.67 -1.57 4.46
C ALA A 151 2.39 -0.25 4.11
N ALA A 152 2.81 0.51 5.12
CA ALA A 152 3.56 1.76 4.93
C ALA A 152 4.93 1.52 4.28
N ILE A 153 5.66 0.49 4.72
CA ILE A 153 6.95 0.11 4.12
C ILE A 153 6.76 -0.27 2.65
N ALA A 154 5.82 -1.17 2.36
CA ALA A 154 5.56 -1.61 0.98
C ALA A 154 5.13 -0.44 0.07
N ALA A 155 4.33 0.49 0.57
CA ALA A 155 3.95 1.69 -0.18
C ALA A 155 5.14 2.64 -0.39
N GLY A 156 6.02 2.78 0.60
CA GLY A 156 7.26 3.56 0.47
C GLY A 156 8.21 2.97 -0.57
N ASP A 157 8.40 1.64 -0.56
CA ASP A 157 9.23 0.95 -1.55
C ASP A 157 8.66 1.09 -2.96
N LEU A 158 7.33 1.01 -3.11
CA LEU A 158 6.64 1.24 -4.39
C LEU A 158 6.85 2.67 -4.91
N ALA A 159 6.73 3.67 -4.04
CA ALA A 159 6.98 5.07 -4.38
C ALA A 159 8.44 5.26 -4.83
N HIS A 160 9.41 4.70 -4.09
CA HIS A 160 10.82 4.77 -4.46
C HIS A 160 11.13 4.05 -5.79
N ALA A 161 10.53 2.88 -6.04
CA ALA A 161 10.66 2.20 -7.32
C ALA A 161 10.11 3.04 -8.48
N SER A 162 9.01 3.77 -8.25
CA SER A 162 8.40 4.65 -9.26
C SER A 162 9.30 5.85 -9.59
N VAL A 163 10.03 6.40 -8.60
CA VAL A 163 11.06 7.44 -8.84
C VAL A 163 12.13 6.96 -9.82
N ASN A 164 12.61 5.72 -9.69
CA ASN A 164 13.61 5.18 -10.61
C ASN A 164 13.06 5.06 -12.04
N LYS A 165 11.82 4.61 -12.20
CA LYS A 165 11.17 4.57 -13.52
C LYS A 165 11.01 5.96 -14.14
N VAL A 166 10.70 6.98 -13.33
CA VAL A 166 10.66 8.38 -13.80
C VAL A 166 12.03 8.81 -14.30
N LYS A 167 13.10 8.53 -13.56
CA LYS A 167 14.47 8.82 -14.02
C LYS A 167 14.81 8.10 -15.32
N ASP A 168 14.43 6.83 -15.45
CA ASP A 168 14.69 6.04 -16.65
C ASP A 168 13.95 6.60 -17.88
N VAL A 169 12.69 7.04 -17.73
CA VAL A 169 11.94 7.62 -18.87
C VAL A 169 12.49 9.00 -19.26
N LEU A 170 12.95 9.81 -18.30
CA LEU A 170 13.59 11.09 -18.59
C LEU A 170 14.92 10.91 -19.32
N GLN A 171 15.72 9.89 -18.96
CA GLN A 171 16.94 9.55 -19.71
C GLN A 171 16.63 9.09 -21.15
N LYS A 172 15.56 8.33 -21.35
CA LYS A 172 15.10 7.96 -22.71
C LYS A 172 14.67 9.18 -23.50
N LEU A 173 14.02 10.15 -22.84
CA LEU A 173 13.65 11.41 -23.47
C LEU A 173 14.87 12.20 -23.92
N ASP A 174 15.92 12.28 -23.09
CA ASP A 174 17.20 12.91 -23.47
C ASP A 174 17.84 12.27 -24.71
N ALA A 175 17.86 10.94 -24.75
CA ALA A 175 18.36 10.20 -25.90
C ALA A 175 17.53 10.46 -27.17
N ALA A 176 16.20 10.50 -27.04
CA ALA A 176 15.29 10.79 -28.15
C ALA A 176 15.48 12.21 -28.69
N VAL A 177 15.67 13.21 -27.80
CA VAL A 177 15.95 14.59 -28.18
C VAL A 177 17.28 14.71 -28.93
N ALA A 178 18.32 14.00 -28.48
CA ALA A 178 19.61 13.96 -29.18
C ALA A 178 19.47 13.35 -30.59
N ALA A 179 18.75 12.22 -30.70
CA ALA A 179 18.48 11.57 -31.99
C ALA A 179 17.64 12.44 -32.95
N ALA A 180 16.66 13.18 -32.43
CA ALA A 180 15.85 14.11 -33.22
C ALA A 180 16.71 15.25 -33.80
N LYS A 181 17.59 15.84 -32.98
CA LYS A 181 18.52 16.89 -33.42
C LYS A 181 19.51 16.42 -34.50
N GLU A 182 20.03 15.20 -34.38
CA GLU A 182 20.92 14.65 -35.41
C GLU A 182 20.18 14.44 -36.74
N LYS A 183 18.94 13.93 -36.72
CA LYS A 183 18.10 13.80 -37.93
C LYS A 183 17.77 15.13 -38.59
N GLU A 184 17.61 16.21 -37.83
CA GLU A 184 17.42 17.56 -38.40
C GLU A 184 18.67 18.08 -39.10
N LYS A 185 19.86 17.83 -38.54
CA LYS A 185 21.14 18.20 -39.18
C LYS A 185 21.35 17.45 -40.48
N GLU A 186 21.09 16.14 -40.51
CA GLU A 186 21.22 15.32 -41.73
C GLU A 186 20.32 15.84 -42.86
N LYS A 187 19.08 16.23 -42.57
CA LYS A 187 18.16 16.80 -43.57
C LYS A 187 18.61 18.16 -44.12
N GLN A 188 19.38 18.94 -43.36
CA GLN A 188 19.91 20.21 -43.87
C GLN A 188 21.13 20.05 -44.78
N VAL A 189 21.77 18.87 -44.80
CA VAL A 189 22.98 18.59 -45.60
C VAL A 189 22.64 17.88 -46.93
N GLU A 190 21.37 17.55 -47.18
CA GLU A 190 20.96 16.98 -48.46
C GLU A 190 21.21 17.99 -49.61
N PRO A 191 21.94 17.60 -50.69
CA PRO A 191 22.44 18.54 -51.68
C PRO A 191 21.30 19.32 -52.33
N GLN A 192 21.40 20.64 -52.25
CA GLN A 192 20.67 21.57 -53.11
C GLN A 192 20.73 21.03 -54.55
N PRO A 193 19.58 20.79 -55.24
CA PRO A 193 19.61 20.23 -56.57
C PRO A 193 20.50 21.12 -57.44
N GLN A 194 21.55 20.52 -58.00
CA GLN A 194 22.41 21.18 -58.96
C GLN A 194 21.52 21.86 -60.02
N PRO A 195 21.88 23.07 -60.50
CA PRO A 195 21.14 23.70 -61.58
C PRO A 195 21.02 22.70 -62.71
N GLN A 196 19.80 22.30 -63.06
CA GLN A 196 19.56 21.57 -64.30
C GLN A 196 20.20 22.40 -65.41
N GLU A 197 21.30 21.89 -65.98
CA GLU A 197 21.77 22.36 -67.28
C GLU A 197 20.59 22.15 -68.24
N GLN A 198 19.90 23.24 -68.55
CA GLN A 198 18.93 23.29 -69.63
C GLN A 198 19.70 23.07 -70.93
N THR A 199 19.86 21.81 -71.31
CA THR A 199 20.23 21.44 -72.67
C THR A 199 19.09 21.88 -73.58
N LYS A 200 19.30 23.02 -74.25
CA LYS A 200 18.44 23.52 -75.32
C LYS A 200 18.50 22.53 -76.48
N ASP A 201 17.42 21.79 -76.71
CA ASP A 201 17.17 21.13 -77.99
C ASP A 201 16.01 21.86 -78.70
N PRO A 202 16.22 22.42 -79.91
CA PRO A 202 15.17 23.06 -80.68
C PRO A 202 14.50 22.01 -81.58
N SER A 203 13.41 21.40 -81.13
CA SER A 203 12.55 20.61 -82.01
C SER A 203 11.24 21.33 -82.27
N LEU A 204 11.19 21.98 -83.43
CA LEU A 204 9.97 22.41 -84.12
C LEU A 204 9.04 21.23 -84.35
N GLY A 205 7.76 21.40 -84.02
CA GLY A 205 6.71 20.43 -84.30
C GLY A 205 5.37 20.93 -83.82
N GLU A 206 4.75 21.80 -84.62
CA GLU A 206 3.35 22.22 -84.50
C GLU A 206 2.42 21.00 -84.44
N GLN A 207 1.49 20.97 -83.48
CA GLN A 207 0.09 20.82 -83.87
C GLN A 207 -0.90 21.28 -82.80
N GLN A 208 -1.80 22.15 -83.27
CA GLN A 208 -2.99 22.69 -82.65
C GLN A 208 -3.94 21.63 -82.07
N GLY A 209 -4.62 22.00 -80.99
CA GLY A 209 -5.85 21.37 -80.53
C GLY A 209 -6.40 22.04 -79.29
N HIS A 210 -7.22 23.08 -79.48
CA HIS A 210 -7.98 23.79 -78.45
C HIS A 210 -8.94 22.85 -77.68
N THR A 211 -9.23 23.18 -76.41
CA THR A 211 -10.57 23.43 -75.79
C THR A 211 -10.32 23.49 -74.27
N GLU A 212 -10.16 24.66 -73.66
CA GLU A 212 -11.22 25.49 -73.05
C GLU A 212 -11.98 24.77 -71.91
N GLY A 213 -11.78 25.21 -70.66
CA GLY A 213 -12.52 24.70 -69.50
C GLY A 213 -11.87 24.96 -68.14
N ASN A 214 -12.03 26.18 -67.62
CA ASN A 214 -11.77 26.57 -66.22
C ASN A 214 -12.51 25.68 -65.22
N GLN A 215 -11.87 25.27 -64.12
CA GLN A 215 -12.44 25.44 -62.77
C GLN A 215 -11.40 25.22 -61.65
N ALA A 216 -11.03 26.35 -61.04
CA ALA A 216 -10.83 26.63 -59.62
C ALA A 216 -10.37 25.51 -58.67
N GLU A 217 -9.23 25.81 -58.03
CA GLU A 217 -8.99 25.80 -56.57
C GLU A 217 -9.96 25.06 -55.65
N GLN A 218 -9.37 24.46 -54.60
CA GLN A 218 -9.96 23.73 -53.47
C GLN A 218 -10.17 22.22 -53.67
N THR A 219 -9.10 21.43 -53.59
CA THR A 219 -9.16 20.14 -52.86
C THR A 219 -7.75 19.73 -52.40
N GLN A 220 -7.23 20.37 -51.34
CA GLN A 220 -6.11 19.81 -50.55
C GLN A 220 -6.32 19.87 -49.02
N GLU A 221 -7.44 20.41 -48.52
CA GLU A 221 -7.76 20.39 -47.08
C GLU A 221 -8.67 19.24 -46.62
N LYS A 222 -9.21 18.42 -47.54
CA LYS A 222 -10.20 17.37 -47.18
C LYS A 222 -9.63 15.99 -46.86
N GLN A 223 -8.31 15.83 -46.83
CA GLN A 223 -7.66 14.56 -46.40
C GLN A 223 -7.14 14.57 -44.95
N LYS A 224 -7.18 15.70 -44.22
CA LYS A 224 -6.82 15.74 -42.79
C LYS A 224 -8.02 15.68 -41.82
N GLU A 225 -9.26 15.80 -42.29
CA GLU A 225 -10.44 15.87 -41.40
C GLU A 225 -11.30 14.58 -41.36
N LYS A 226 -11.09 13.62 -42.26
CA LYS A 226 -11.80 12.31 -42.21
C LYS A 226 -11.11 11.22 -41.38
N GLN A 227 -9.99 11.54 -40.72
CA GLN A 227 -9.25 10.60 -39.87
C GLN A 227 -9.38 10.93 -38.37
N LYS A 228 -10.43 11.67 -37.96
CA LYS A 228 -10.72 12.00 -36.55
C LYS A 228 -12.05 11.49 -36.02
N GLN A 229 -12.80 10.69 -36.78
CA GLN A 229 -14.01 10.06 -36.27
C GLN A 229 -14.03 8.57 -36.65
N HIS A 230 -14.16 7.72 -35.64
CA HIS A 230 -14.20 6.26 -35.69
C HIS A 230 -12.85 5.52 -35.69
N TYR A 231 -12.02 5.76 -34.68
CA TYR A 231 -11.26 4.66 -34.07
C TYR A 231 -11.88 4.27 -32.74
N ARG A 232 -13.16 3.87 -32.78
CA ARG A 232 -13.75 3.05 -31.72
C ARG A 232 -13.32 1.62 -32.02
N SER A 233 -12.04 1.33 -31.76
CA SER A 233 -11.53 -0.03 -31.78
C SER A 233 -12.24 -0.79 -30.68
N THR A 234 -13.30 -1.50 -31.07
CA THR A 234 -13.81 -2.64 -30.30
C THR A 234 -12.74 -3.71 -30.46
N VAL A 235 -11.69 -3.61 -29.64
CA VAL A 235 -10.75 -4.70 -29.44
C VAL A 235 -11.57 -5.81 -28.80
N THR A 236 -12.06 -6.71 -29.65
CA THR A 236 -12.58 -7.99 -29.20
C THR A 236 -11.35 -8.79 -28.84
N ILE A 237 -10.90 -8.65 -27.58
CA ILE A 237 -9.84 -9.50 -27.04
C ILE A 237 -10.47 -10.90 -26.98
N ASN A 238 -10.19 -11.72 -27.98
CA ASN A 238 -10.44 -13.15 -27.92
C ASN A 238 -9.45 -13.71 -26.88
N ILE A 239 -9.80 -13.57 -25.60
CA ILE A 239 -9.09 -14.23 -24.51
C ILE A 239 -9.50 -15.69 -24.60
N HIS A 240 -8.62 -16.50 -25.19
CA HIS A 240 -8.71 -17.95 -25.14
C HIS A 240 -8.72 -18.36 -23.65
N GLY A 241 -9.82 -19.00 -23.24
CA GLY A 241 -10.25 -19.15 -21.86
C GLY A 241 -9.48 -20.19 -21.04
N ASP A 242 -8.14 -20.15 -21.06
CA ASP A 242 -7.32 -21.12 -20.35
C ASP A 242 -6.39 -20.50 -19.29
N ASN A 243 -6.43 -19.18 -19.05
CA ASN A 243 -5.53 -18.58 -18.06
C ASN A 243 -6.00 -17.29 -17.35
N LEU A 244 -7.32 -17.09 -17.23
CA LEU A 244 -7.88 -15.96 -16.45
C LEU A 244 -7.94 -16.26 -14.94
N ASP A 245 -7.94 -17.53 -14.55
CA ASP A 245 -7.95 -17.95 -13.13
C ASP A 245 -6.64 -17.62 -12.40
N ALA A 246 -5.51 -17.51 -13.09
CA ALA A 246 -4.23 -17.19 -12.44
C ALA A 246 -4.07 -15.69 -12.15
N LEU A 247 -4.72 -14.81 -12.92
CA LEU A 247 -4.57 -13.35 -12.81
C LEU A 247 -5.55 -12.72 -11.81
N LEU A 248 -6.73 -13.34 -11.60
CA LEU A 248 -7.70 -12.90 -10.59
C LEU A 248 -7.45 -13.49 -9.20
N ASN A 249 -6.74 -14.62 -9.08
CA ASN A 249 -6.38 -15.21 -7.78
C ASN A 249 -5.14 -14.61 -7.12
N GLY A 250 -4.34 -13.79 -7.82
CA GLY A 250 -3.12 -13.18 -7.28
C GLY A 250 -3.33 -11.90 -6.45
N ALA A 251 -4.47 -11.21 -6.60
CA ALA A 251 -4.75 -9.94 -5.93
C ALA A 251 -5.84 -10.02 -4.85
N ALA A 252 -6.51 -11.17 -4.70
CA ALA A 252 -7.63 -11.34 -3.78
C ALA A 252 -7.29 -12.10 -2.48
N ASN A 253 -6.07 -12.63 -2.32
CA ASN A 253 -5.76 -13.52 -1.21
C ASN A 253 -4.71 -12.92 -0.27
N ASN A 254 -5.18 -12.09 0.68
CA ASN A 254 -4.58 -11.87 2.02
C ASN A 254 -5.44 -10.94 2.90
N SER A 255 -6.61 -10.47 2.45
CA SER A 255 -7.64 -9.90 3.33
C SER A 255 -8.61 -10.98 3.78
N GLY A 256 -8.09 -12.00 4.47
CA GLY A 256 -8.90 -12.91 5.26
C GLY A 256 -9.49 -12.17 6.46
N MET A 257 -10.50 -11.33 6.22
CA MET A 257 -11.45 -10.93 7.27
C MET A 257 -12.22 -12.18 7.65
N ALA A 258 -11.73 -12.87 8.68
CA ALA A 258 -12.51 -13.86 9.39
C ALA A 258 -13.74 -13.16 9.98
N LEU A 259 -14.87 -13.26 9.28
CA LEU A 259 -16.20 -13.08 9.86
C LEU A 259 -16.38 -14.19 10.88
N ASN A 260 -16.02 -13.89 12.13
CA ASN A 260 -16.20 -14.77 13.27
C ASN A 260 -17.62 -14.59 13.83
N ASP A 261 -18.64 -14.86 13.01
CA ASP A 261 -20.01 -15.06 13.46
C ASP A 261 -20.19 -16.55 13.81
N GLY A 262 -19.53 -16.94 14.88
CA GLY A 262 -19.56 -18.29 15.45
C GLY A 262 -20.00 -18.23 16.90
N SER A 263 -21.23 -17.77 17.13
CA SER A 263 -21.93 -17.93 18.40
C SER A 263 -22.02 -19.42 18.75
N SER A 264 -21.11 -19.88 19.59
CA SER A 264 -21.22 -21.15 20.30
C SER A 264 -20.55 -21.00 21.64
N SER A 265 -21.36 -20.65 22.64
CA SER A 265 -20.98 -20.64 24.04
C SER A 265 -20.57 -22.05 24.49
N PRO A 266 -19.36 -22.27 25.04
CA PRO A 266 -19.09 -23.44 25.84
C PRO A 266 -19.48 -23.13 27.29
N ALA A 267 -20.77 -23.24 27.61
CA ALA A 267 -21.28 -23.09 28.98
C ALA A 267 -21.09 -24.37 29.84
N LEU A 268 -20.19 -25.29 29.47
CA LEU A 268 -20.15 -26.65 30.05
C LEU A 268 -18.91 -27.00 30.88
N LEU A 269 -18.02 -26.06 31.23
CA LEU A 269 -16.82 -26.37 32.02
C LEU A 269 -16.76 -25.75 33.43
N ARG A 270 -17.81 -25.07 33.91
CA ARG A 270 -17.84 -24.52 35.29
C ARG A 270 -18.54 -25.42 36.33
N VAL A 271 -19.16 -26.52 35.92
CA VAL A 271 -19.90 -27.42 36.83
C VAL A 271 -18.99 -28.38 37.64
N PRO A 272 -17.86 -28.91 37.14
CA PRO A 272 -17.08 -29.89 37.92
C PRO A 272 -16.39 -29.31 39.18
N LEU A 273 -16.03 -28.02 39.14
CA LEU A 273 -15.20 -27.40 40.19
C LEU A 273 -16.02 -27.02 41.44
N LEU A 274 -17.27 -26.60 41.27
CA LEU A 274 -18.20 -26.38 42.39
C LEU A 274 -18.60 -27.69 43.07
N LEU A 275 -18.73 -28.78 42.31
CA LEU A 275 -19.10 -30.09 42.84
C LEU A 275 -17.96 -30.72 43.66
N LEU A 276 -16.70 -30.53 43.24
CA LEU A 276 -15.52 -30.91 44.02
C LEU A 276 -15.36 -30.10 45.31
N LEU A 277 -15.68 -28.80 45.29
CA LEU A 277 -15.65 -27.95 46.48
C LEU A 277 -16.75 -28.32 47.48
N LEU A 278 -17.96 -28.66 47.02
CA LEU A 278 -19.04 -29.12 47.89
C LEU A 278 -18.73 -30.50 48.51
N LEU A 279 -18.10 -31.41 47.76
CA LEU A 279 -17.70 -32.73 48.26
C LEU A 279 -16.56 -32.65 49.29
N SER A 280 -15.62 -31.70 49.16
CA SER A 280 -14.55 -31.53 50.16
C SER A 280 -15.08 -31.00 51.49
N VAL A 281 -16.05 -30.08 51.45
CA VAL A 281 -16.69 -29.55 52.67
C VAL A 281 -17.58 -30.60 53.34
N LEU A 282 -18.29 -31.43 52.56
CA LEU A 282 -19.13 -32.51 53.10
C LEU A 282 -18.30 -33.66 53.71
N GLY A 283 -17.12 -33.96 53.16
CA GLY A 283 -16.18 -34.95 53.72
C GLY A 283 -15.60 -34.53 55.08
N CYS A 284 -15.38 -33.23 55.30
CA CYS A 284 -14.89 -32.72 56.58
C CYS A 284 -15.91 -32.79 57.72
N MET A 285 -17.22 -32.79 57.41
CA MET A 285 -18.29 -32.92 58.42
C MET A 285 -18.53 -34.37 58.86
N ALA A 286 -18.14 -35.36 58.05
CA ALA A 286 -18.42 -36.78 58.31
C ALA A 286 -17.34 -37.50 59.14
N VAL A 287 -16.19 -36.86 59.42
CA VAL A 287 -15.02 -37.48 60.08
C VAL A 287 -14.71 -36.85 61.46
N CYS A 288 -15.50 -35.88 61.92
CA CYS A 288 -15.37 -35.26 63.25
C CYS A 288 -16.43 -35.76 64.24
#